data_AF-A0A7C8RE89-F1
#
_entry.id   AF-A0A7C8RE89-F1
#
_cell.length_a   1.000
_cell.length_b   1.000
_cell.length_c   1.000
_cell.angle_alpha   90.00
_cell.angle_beta   90.00
_cell.angle_gamma   90.00
#
_symmetry.space_group_name_H-M   'P 1'
#
loop_
_entity.id
_entity.type
_entity.pdbx_description
1 polymer ?
#
loop_
_entity_poly.entity_id
_entity_poly.type
_entity_poly.pdbx_seq_one_letter_code
_entity_poly.pdbx_strand_id
1 'polypeptide(L)'
;MSAPLEHQDALKTQPPRIPKPKQTGHNLTNKILQEAFEVDYYIDKTENWGHITMPASIRILKKCCNKPLQKYISEFEPEIDRFKDQSDRIKAKIYNEFVENLRTIKLCEDFREVLFDMLESTRERRWLFVWIVNQLLRAWQQRKTPMEGSSLTYSQFLETGLQDQSSTTETTDIVIEDTSNKQNQLKGHLGIYERNY
;
A
#
# COMPACT_ATOMS: atom_id res chain seq x y z
N MET A 1 10.04 50.75 -0.70
CA MET A 1 9.11 50.05 0.21
C MET A 1 9.06 48.62 -0.27
N SER A 2 9.78 47.72 0.40
CA SER A 2 9.86 46.31 0.01
C SER A 2 8.83 45.54 0.84
N ALA A 3 7.87 44.90 0.18
CA ALA A 3 6.93 44.00 0.83
C ALA A 3 7.68 42.77 1.39
N PRO A 4 7.34 42.26 2.58
CA PRO A 4 7.97 41.06 3.11
C PRO A 4 7.44 39.85 2.33
N LEU A 5 8.36 38.96 1.91
CA LEU A 5 8.07 37.61 1.48
C LEU A 5 7.37 36.87 2.64
N GLU A 6 6.05 36.79 2.59
CA GLU A 6 5.30 35.88 3.44
C GLU A 6 5.81 34.46 3.18
N HIS A 7 6.51 33.92 4.18
CA HIS A 7 6.66 32.49 4.33
C HIS A 7 5.25 31.94 4.48
N GLN A 8 4.68 31.44 3.39
CA GLN A 8 3.59 30.47 3.49
C GLN A 8 4.22 29.22 4.09
N ASP A 9 4.28 29.18 5.42
CA ASP A 9 4.22 27.92 6.14
C ASP A 9 3.07 27.15 5.50
N ALA A 10 3.41 26.10 4.75
CA ALA A 10 2.44 25.22 4.15
C ALA A 10 1.55 24.74 5.29
N LEU A 11 0.34 25.33 5.39
CA LEU A 11 -0.72 24.83 6.24
C LEU A 11 -0.81 23.35 5.90
N LYS A 12 -0.34 22.48 6.81
CA LYS A 12 -0.50 21.03 6.68
C LYS A 12 -2.00 20.81 6.61
N THR A 13 -2.51 20.73 5.39
CA THR A 13 -3.91 20.53 5.10
C THR A 13 -4.25 19.18 5.70
N GLN A 14 -5.15 19.16 6.68
CA GLN A 14 -5.57 17.90 7.27
C GLN A 14 -6.21 17.04 6.17
N PRO A 15 -5.94 15.74 6.13
CA PRO A 15 -6.54 14.88 5.13
C PRO A 15 -8.06 14.88 5.28
N PRO A 16 -8.82 14.94 4.17
CA PRO A 16 -10.28 15.06 4.22
C PRO A 16 -10.91 13.80 4.79
N ARG A 17 -12.06 13.92 5.47
CA ARG A 17 -12.81 12.74 5.90
C ARG A 17 -13.38 12.02 4.67
N ILE A 18 -13.10 10.72 4.57
CA ILE A 18 -13.64 9.84 3.52
C ILE A 18 -14.57 8.81 4.20
N PRO A 19 -15.89 8.91 4.00
CA PRO A 19 -16.83 7.94 4.54
C PRO A 19 -16.68 6.60 3.83
N LYS A 20 -17.06 5.51 4.51
CA LYS A 20 -17.12 4.20 3.86
C LYS A 20 -18.07 4.26 2.64
N PRO A 21 -17.63 3.84 1.44
CA PRO A 21 -18.48 3.85 0.26
C PRO A 21 -19.79 3.08 0.49
N LYS A 22 -20.92 3.69 0.09
CA LYS A 22 -22.23 3.03 0.15
C LYS A 22 -22.29 1.98 -0.96
N GLN A 23 -22.70 0.76 -0.62
CA GLN A 23 -22.73 -0.36 -1.56
C GLN A 23 -24.15 -0.84 -1.80
N THR A 24 -24.59 -0.77 -3.04
CA THR A 24 -25.82 -1.42 -3.53
C THR A 24 -25.49 -2.86 -3.94
N GLY A 25 -25.10 -3.70 -2.98
CA GLY A 25 -24.96 -5.16 -3.17
C GLY A 25 -23.56 -5.69 -3.54
N HIS A 26 -22.61 -4.86 -3.95
CA HIS A 26 -21.25 -5.31 -4.30
C HIS A 26 -20.27 -5.25 -3.12
N ASN A 27 -19.28 -6.16 -3.07
CA ASN A 27 -18.15 -6.08 -2.13
C ASN A 27 -17.25 -4.88 -2.47
N LEU A 28 -16.57 -4.33 -1.47
CA LEU A 28 -15.63 -3.21 -1.67
C LEU A 28 -14.37 -3.71 -2.39
N THR A 29 -14.11 -3.16 -3.57
CA THR A 29 -12.97 -3.46 -4.46
C THR A 29 -11.94 -2.33 -4.42
N ASN A 30 -10.74 -2.58 -4.95
CA ASN A 30 -9.72 -1.54 -5.10
C ASN A 30 -10.21 -0.37 -5.98
N LYS A 31 -11.04 -0.64 -7.00
CA LYS A 31 -11.63 0.39 -7.85
C LYS A 31 -12.54 1.34 -7.06
N ILE A 32 -13.48 0.78 -6.30
CA ILE A 32 -14.39 1.58 -5.46
C ILE A 32 -13.62 2.32 -4.35
N LEU A 33 -12.53 1.73 -3.85
CA LEU A 33 -11.62 2.44 -2.94
C LEU A 33 -10.96 3.62 -3.64
N GLN A 34 -10.38 3.42 -4.81
CA GLN A 34 -9.74 4.51 -5.55
C GLN A 34 -10.73 5.65 -5.82
N GLU A 35 -11.92 5.36 -6.33
CA GLU A 35 -13.00 6.33 -6.54
C GLU A 35 -13.34 7.12 -5.25
N ALA A 36 -13.29 6.47 -4.08
CA ALA A 36 -13.54 7.13 -2.81
C ALA A 36 -12.41 8.07 -2.36
N PHE A 37 -11.20 7.85 -2.87
CA PHE A 37 -10.03 8.67 -2.60
C PHE A 37 -9.66 9.59 -3.78
N GLU A 38 -10.45 9.62 -4.87
CA GLU A 38 -10.34 10.59 -5.97
C GLU A 38 -10.93 11.95 -5.55
N VAL A 39 -10.30 12.56 -4.54
CA VAL A 39 -10.59 13.92 -4.06
C VAL A 39 -9.35 14.79 -4.20
N ASP A 40 -9.53 16.09 -4.39
CA ASP A 40 -8.45 17.04 -4.72
C ASP A 40 -7.20 16.87 -3.86
N TYR A 41 -7.37 16.67 -2.55
CA TYR A 41 -6.26 16.43 -1.63
C TYR A 41 -5.35 15.26 -2.05
N TYR A 42 -5.92 14.10 -2.38
CA TYR A 42 -5.13 12.93 -2.75
C TYR A 42 -4.70 12.97 -4.21
N ILE A 43 -5.49 13.58 -5.09
CA ILE A 43 -5.10 13.79 -6.49
C ILE A 43 -3.83 14.65 -6.56
N ASP A 44 -3.79 15.75 -5.79
CA ASP A 44 -2.59 16.60 -5.69
C ASP A 44 -1.43 15.83 -5.05
N LYS A 45 -1.65 15.23 -3.88
CA LYS A 45 -0.59 14.58 -3.09
C LYS A 45 0.02 13.34 -3.75
N THR A 46 -0.71 12.66 -4.63
CA THR A 46 -0.24 11.43 -5.29
C THR A 46 0.03 11.61 -6.78
N GLU A 47 -0.02 12.86 -7.29
CA GLU A 47 0.03 13.18 -8.71
C GLU A 47 -0.93 12.30 -9.52
N ASN A 48 -2.20 12.36 -9.15
CA ASN A 48 -3.28 11.56 -9.71
C ASN A 48 -3.01 10.04 -9.64
N TRP A 49 -2.56 9.56 -8.47
CA TRP A 49 -2.18 8.16 -8.23
C TRP A 49 -1.07 7.63 -9.14
N GLY A 50 -0.29 8.51 -9.77
CA GLY A 50 0.75 8.15 -10.74
C GLY A 50 1.94 7.45 -10.09
N HIS A 51 2.55 8.07 -9.08
CA HIS A 51 3.72 7.52 -8.39
C HIS A 51 3.35 6.71 -7.13
N ILE A 52 2.20 6.98 -6.50
CA ILE A 52 1.64 6.19 -5.39
C ILE A 52 0.30 5.62 -5.84
N THR A 53 0.28 4.34 -6.23
CA THR A 53 -0.95 3.70 -6.72
C THR A 53 -1.82 3.17 -5.57
N MET A 54 -3.15 3.16 -5.75
CA MET A 54 -4.07 2.55 -4.78
C MET A 54 -3.76 1.06 -4.53
N PRO A 55 -3.51 0.22 -5.56
CA PRO A 55 -3.11 -1.17 -5.34
C PRO A 55 -1.83 -1.33 -4.50
N ALA A 56 -0.79 -0.52 -4.77
CA ALA A 56 0.45 -0.55 -3.99
C ALA A 56 0.20 -0.17 -2.52
N SER A 57 -0.63 0.86 -2.30
CA SER A 57 -1.03 1.32 -0.96
C SER A 57 -1.74 0.22 -0.18
N ILE A 58 -2.76 -0.41 -0.78
CA ILE A 58 -3.48 -1.53 -0.14
C ILE A 58 -2.55 -2.72 0.14
N ARG A 59 -1.59 -3.02 -0.75
CA ARG A 59 -0.61 -4.10 -0.56
C ARG A 59 0.26 -3.85 0.67
N ILE A 60 0.75 -2.62 0.87
CA ILE A 60 1.55 -2.25 2.04
C ILE A 60 0.70 -2.35 3.31
N LEU A 61 -0.52 -1.80 3.30
CA LEU A 61 -1.40 -1.84 4.47
C LEU A 61 -1.74 -3.29 4.87
N LYS A 62 -2.01 -4.17 3.90
CA LYS A 62 -2.18 -5.62 4.13
C LYS A 62 -0.92 -6.25 4.73
N LYS A 63 0.26 -5.94 4.21
CA LYS A 63 1.54 -6.46 4.72
C LYS A 63 1.77 -6.07 6.18
N CYS A 64 1.54 -4.79 6.53
CA CYS A 64 1.66 -4.30 7.91
C CYS A 64 0.63 -4.92 8.86
N CYS A 65 -0.57 -5.25 8.36
CA CYS A 65 -1.65 -5.82 9.15
C CYS A 65 -1.55 -7.34 9.34
N ASN A 66 -0.88 -8.05 8.41
CA ASN A 66 -0.86 -9.52 8.40
C ASN A 66 -0.22 -10.12 9.66
N LYS A 67 0.95 -9.62 10.10
CA LYS A 67 1.63 -10.15 11.29
C LYS A 67 0.83 -9.95 12.59
N PRO A 68 0.32 -8.74 12.90
CA PRO A 68 -0.53 -8.52 14.08
C PRO A 68 -1.78 -9.41 14.06
N LEU A 69 -2.42 -9.54 12.90
CA LEU A 69 -3.61 -10.38 12.76
C LEU A 69 -3.29 -11.86 13.06
N GLN A 70 -2.16 -12.38 12.57
CA GLN A 70 -1.74 -13.77 12.83
C GLN A 70 -1.44 -13.99 14.31
N LYS A 71 -0.80 -13.01 14.96
CA LYS A 71 -0.46 -13.07 16.38
C LYS A 71 -1.70 -13.14 17.28
N TYR A 72 -2.76 -12.46 16.88
CA TYR A 72 -3.93 -12.22 17.74
C TYR A 72 -5.19 -12.99 17.35
N ILE A 73 -5.18 -13.73 16.23
CA ILE A 73 -6.37 -14.48 15.78
C ILE A 73 -6.85 -15.53 16.78
N SER A 74 -5.96 -16.13 17.57
CA SER A 74 -6.34 -17.11 18.60
C SER A 74 -7.05 -16.49 19.80
N GLU A 75 -6.98 -15.17 19.97
CA GLU A 75 -7.72 -14.42 21.00
C GLU A 75 -9.12 -13.98 20.51
N PHE A 76 -9.52 -14.35 19.29
CA PHE A 76 -10.85 -13.99 18.77
C PHE A 76 -11.94 -14.74 19.52
N GLU A 77 -13.05 -14.06 19.77
CA GLU A 77 -14.26 -14.63 20.35
C GLU A 77 -14.86 -15.59 19.30
N PRO A 78 -14.92 -16.91 19.58
CA PRO A 78 -15.29 -17.92 18.59
C PRO A 78 -16.76 -17.82 18.15
N GLU A 79 -17.63 -17.26 18.98
CA GLU A 79 -19.03 -17.02 18.66
C GLU A 79 -19.23 -15.80 17.72
N ILE A 80 -18.20 -14.99 17.52
CA ILE A 80 -18.26 -13.76 16.71
C ILE A 80 -17.59 -13.96 15.36
N ASP A 81 -18.41 -14.14 14.33
CA ASP A 81 -17.96 -14.39 12.95
C ASP A 81 -17.21 -13.19 12.33
N ARG A 82 -17.59 -11.95 12.68
CA ARG A 82 -17.12 -10.74 11.99
C ARG A 82 -16.13 -9.96 12.82
N PHE A 83 -14.98 -9.63 12.24
CA PHE A 83 -13.94 -8.84 12.92
C PHE A 83 -14.43 -7.50 13.49
N LYS A 84 -15.33 -6.81 12.79
CA LYS A 84 -15.87 -5.52 13.25
C LYS A 84 -16.63 -5.63 14.58
N ASP A 85 -17.18 -6.82 14.84
CA ASP A 85 -18.06 -7.12 15.98
C ASP A 85 -17.25 -7.74 17.15
N GLN A 86 -15.96 -8.08 16.93
CA GLN A 86 -15.03 -8.51 17.98
C GLN A 86 -14.79 -7.41 19.02
N SER A 87 -14.36 -7.77 20.22
CA SER A 87 -14.09 -6.81 21.30
C SER A 87 -13.17 -5.65 20.90
N ASP A 88 -13.44 -4.47 21.48
CA ASP A 88 -12.60 -3.29 21.24
C ASP A 88 -11.15 -3.50 21.69
N ARG A 89 -10.94 -4.35 22.70
CA ARG A 89 -9.61 -4.75 23.17
C ARG A 89 -8.80 -5.44 22.06
N ILE A 90 -9.37 -6.43 21.37
CA ILE A 90 -8.62 -7.15 20.33
C ILE A 90 -8.41 -6.29 19.08
N LYS A 91 -9.43 -5.50 18.70
CA LYS A 91 -9.34 -4.53 17.60
C LYS A 91 -8.23 -3.50 17.87
N ALA A 92 -8.10 -3.01 19.10
CA ALA A 92 -7.07 -2.05 19.49
C ALA A 92 -5.66 -2.67 19.45
N LYS A 93 -5.46 -3.89 19.98
CA LYS A 93 -4.17 -4.60 19.91
C LYS A 93 -3.67 -4.73 18.47
N ILE A 94 -4.53 -5.23 17.58
CA ILE A 94 -4.17 -5.44 16.18
C ILE A 94 -3.89 -4.10 15.49
N TYR A 95 -4.74 -3.09 15.71
CA TYR A 95 -4.57 -1.78 15.10
C TYR A 95 -3.26 -1.11 15.54
N ASN A 96 -2.91 -1.17 16.82
CA ASN A 96 -1.70 -0.53 17.34
C ASN A 96 -0.42 -1.15 16.75
N GLU A 97 -0.32 -2.48 16.68
CA GLU A 97 0.84 -3.12 16.03
C GLU A 97 0.84 -2.95 14.51
N PHE A 98 -0.33 -2.89 13.87
CA PHE A 98 -0.46 -2.55 12.46
C PHE A 98 0.11 -1.16 12.16
N VAL A 99 -0.26 -0.17 12.97
CA VAL A 99 0.24 1.21 12.88
C VAL A 99 1.75 1.25 13.14
N GLU A 100 2.24 0.50 14.13
CA GLU A 100 3.68 0.44 14.42
C GLU A 100 4.49 -0.19 13.28
N ASN A 101 3.97 -1.25 12.66
CA ASN A 101 4.57 -1.84 11.46
C ASN A 101 4.58 -0.85 10.29
N LEU A 102 3.56 0.00 10.17
CA LEU A 102 3.52 1.04 9.14
C LEU A 102 4.53 2.17 9.40
N ARG A 103 4.79 2.51 10.67
CA ARG A 103 5.85 3.47 11.03
C ARG A 103 7.24 2.96 10.67
N THR A 104 7.50 1.67 10.93
CA THR A 104 8.83 1.08 10.87
C THR A 104 9.19 0.43 9.54
N ILE A 105 8.21 0.17 8.65
CA ILE A 105 8.49 -0.40 7.34
C ILE A 105 9.36 0.56 6.49
N LYS A 106 10.32 -0.02 5.76
CA LYS A 106 11.14 0.71 4.79
C LYS A 106 10.26 1.17 3.62
N LEU A 107 10.02 2.48 3.57
CA LEU A 107 9.20 3.19 2.58
C LEU A 107 9.69 4.64 2.52
N CYS A 108 9.55 5.32 1.37
CA CYS A 108 9.80 6.77 1.31
C CYS A 108 8.81 7.53 2.22
N GLU A 109 9.20 8.72 2.64
CA GLU A 109 8.42 9.54 3.57
C GLU A 109 7.06 9.90 2.99
N ASP A 110 7.00 10.37 1.74
CA ASP A 110 5.77 10.78 1.08
C ASP A 110 4.73 9.65 1.00
N PHE A 111 5.16 8.45 0.61
CA PHE A 111 4.26 7.29 0.55
C PHE A 111 3.79 6.92 1.97
N ARG A 112 4.69 6.93 2.97
CA ARG A 112 4.28 6.68 4.36
C ARG A 112 3.25 7.71 4.83
N GLU A 113 3.44 8.97 4.50
CA GLU A 113 2.51 10.05 4.84
C GLU A 113 1.15 9.83 4.21
N VAL A 114 1.09 9.51 2.91
CA VAL A 114 -0.17 9.16 2.23
C VAL A 114 -0.89 8.00 2.92
N LEU A 115 -0.16 6.97 3.35
CA LEU A 115 -0.78 5.83 4.06
C LEU A 115 -1.35 6.24 5.43
N PHE A 116 -0.67 7.13 6.17
CA PHE A 116 -1.20 7.66 7.43
C PHE A 116 -2.41 8.56 7.20
N ASP A 117 -2.36 9.41 6.18
CA ASP A 117 -3.48 10.25 5.78
C ASP A 117 -4.69 9.40 5.42
N MET A 118 -4.50 8.31 4.69
CA MET A 118 -5.60 7.39 4.37
C MET A 118 -6.25 6.80 5.62
N LEU A 119 -5.46 6.46 6.64
CA LEU A 119 -5.97 5.96 7.91
C LEU A 119 -6.70 7.06 8.70
N GLU A 120 -6.22 8.30 8.66
CA GLU A 120 -6.85 9.44 9.34
C GLU A 120 -8.16 9.85 8.65
N SER A 121 -8.16 9.94 7.31
CA SER A 121 -9.36 10.15 6.49
C SER A 121 -10.48 9.15 6.79
N THR A 122 -10.11 7.92 7.17
CA THR A 122 -11.02 6.80 7.40
C THR A 122 -11.18 6.42 8.88
N ARG A 123 -10.76 7.32 9.79
CA ARG A 123 -10.76 7.10 11.25
C ARG A 123 -12.13 6.75 11.83
N GLU A 124 -13.21 7.24 11.21
CA GLU A 124 -14.56 6.91 11.62
C GLU A 124 -14.81 5.41 11.50
N ARG A 125 -14.99 4.74 12.65
CA ARG A 125 -15.10 3.28 12.76
C ARG A 125 -13.90 2.53 12.14
N ARG A 126 -12.80 3.25 11.85
CA ARG A 126 -11.58 2.75 11.20
C ARG A 126 -11.88 1.85 10.01
N TRP A 127 -12.78 2.29 9.13
CA TRP A 127 -13.43 1.39 8.19
C TRP A 127 -12.47 0.78 7.17
N LEU A 128 -11.41 1.50 6.77
CA LEU A 128 -10.39 0.99 5.85
C LEU A 128 -9.59 -0.15 6.51
N PHE A 129 -9.17 0.04 7.76
CA PHE A 129 -8.52 -0.99 8.55
C PHE A 129 -9.40 -2.23 8.71
N VAL A 130 -10.67 -2.06 9.09
CA VAL A 130 -11.62 -3.17 9.20
C VAL A 130 -11.79 -3.90 7.86
N TRP A 131 -11.83 -3.18 6.74
CA TRP A 131 -11.88 -3.79 5.42
C TRP A 131 -10.61 -4.59 5.11
N ILE A 132 -9.42 -4.05 5.37
CA ILE A 132 -8.13 -4.76 5.18
C ILE A 132 -8.11 -6.07 5.95
N VAL A 133 -8.50 -6.05 7.24
CA VAL A 133 -8.55 -7.25 8.07
C VAL A 133 -9.49 -8.29 7.48
N ASN A 134 -10.69 -7.89 7.06
CA ASN A 134 -11.65 -8.81 6.44
C ASN A 134 -11.13 -9.42 5.13
N GLN A 135 -10.38 -8.66 4.32
CA GLN A 135 -9.73 -9.19 3.12
C GLN A 135 -8.70 -10.26 3.46
N LEU A 136 -7.88 -10.03 4.49
CA LEU A 136 -6.89 -10.99 4.96
C LEU A 136 -7.54 -12.27 5.51
N LEU A 137 -8.55 -12.13 6.36
CA LEU A 137 -9.28 -13.27 6.92
C LEU A 137 -9.94 -14.13 5.83
N ARG A 138 -10.59 -13.51 4.84
CA ARG A 138 -11.16 -14.23 3.68
C ARG A 138 -10.10 -14.98 2.89
N ALA A 139 -8.96 -14.34 2.64
CA ALA A 139 -7.84 -14.98 1.96
C ALA A 139 -7.30 -16.18 2.75
N TRP A 140 -7.29 -16.12 4.09
CA TRP A 140 -6.87 -17.26 4.93
C TRP A 140 -7.89 -18.39 4.96
N GLN A 141 -9.19 -18.09 4.95
CA GLN A 141 -10.25 -19.09 4.88
C GLN A 141 -10.19 -19.88 3.56
N GLN A 142 -10.03 -19.19 2.43
CA GLN A 142 -9.87 -19.81 1.11
C GLN A 142 -8.62 -20.71 1.00
N ARG A 143 -7.60 -20.50 1.84
CA ARG A 143 -6.38 -21.32 1.90
C ARG A 143 -6.53 -22.57 2.77
N LYS A 144 -7.52 -22.63 3.66
CA LYS A 144 -7.80 -23.78 4.54
C LYS A 144 -8.72 -24.82 3.89
N THR A 145 -9.45 -24.44 2.85
CA THR A 145 -10.12 -25.42 1.98
C THR A 145 -9.07 -26.15 1.17
N PRO A 146 -8.93 -27.48 1.28
CA PRO A 146 -7.93 -28.22 0.54
C PRO A 146 -8.25 -28.11 -0.95
N MET A 147 -7.42 -27.39 -1.70
CA MET A 147 -7.30 -27.64 -3.14
C MET A 147 -6.46 -28.90 -3.29
N GLU A 148 -7.07 -29.96 -3.79
CA GLU A 148 -6.33 -31.13 -4.27
C GLU A 148 -5.20 -30.67 -5.20
N GLY A 149 -3.95 -30.99 -4.86
CA GLY A 149 -2.89 -31.09 -5.87
C GLY A 149 -1.79 -30.03 -5.94
N SER A 150 -1.52 -29.20 -4.93
CA SER A 150 -0.30 -28.35 -4.96
C SER A 150 0.54 -28.41 -3.69
N SER A 151 1.67 -29.10 -3.78
CA SER A 151 2.71 -29.18 -2.74
C SER A 151 3.71 -28.04 -2.94
N LEU A 152 3.44 -26.90 -2.33
CA LEU A 152 4.37 -25.79 -2.22
C LEU A 152 4.29 -25.28 -0.79
N THR A 153 5.45 -25.11 -0.15
CA THR A 153 5.49 -24.82 1.28
C THR A 153 5.05 -23.37 1.57
N TYR A 154 4.46 -23.17 2.75
CA TYR A 154 3.88 -21.90 3.22
C TYR A 154 4.82 -20.68 3.11
N SER A 155 6.13 -20.89 3.23
CA SER A 155 7.16 -19.86 3.07
C SER A 155 7.41 -19.48 1.60
N GLN A 156 7.40 -20.45 0.69
CA GLN A 156 7.70 -20.24 -0.74
C GLN A 156 6.58 -19.47 -1.48
N PHE A 157 5.33 -19.54 -1.00
CA PHE A 157 4.21 -18.80 -1.59
C PHE A 157 4.07 -17.34 -1.10
N LEU A 158 4.60 -16.99 0.06
CA LEU A 158 4.57 -15.60 0.55
C LEU A 158 5.51 -14.68 -0.25
N GLU A 159 6.54 -15.25 -0.87
CA GLU A 159 7.43 -14.55 -1.80
C GLU A 159 6.78 -14.38 -3.19
N THR A 160 6.05 -15.38 -3.69
CA THR A 160 5.43 -15.35 -5.02
C THR A 160 4.05 -14.68 -5.07
N GLY A 161 3.28 -14.69 -3.97
CA GLY A 161 1.94 -14.08 -3.89
C GLY A 161 1.89 -12.54 -3.95
N LEU A 162 3.05 -11.87 -4.08
CA LEU A 162 3.16 -10.45 -4.40
C LEU A 162 3.20 -10.16 -5.91
N GLN A 163 3.31 -11.20 -6.75
CA GLN A 163 3.58 -11.07 -8.18
C GLN A 163 2.36 -11.39 -9.06
N ASP A 164 1.40 -12.18 -8.58
CA ASP A 164 0.33 -12.75 -9.42
C ASP A 164 -1.03 -12.02 -9.37
N GLN A 165 -1.00 -10.67 -9.46
CA GLN A 165 -2.16 -9.88 -9.90
C GLN A 165 -1.78 -8.81 -10.94
N SER A 166 -0.67 -8.98 -11.66
CA SER A 166 -0.27 -8.10 -12.76
C SER A 166 -0.06 -8.89 -14.05
N SER A 167 -1.13 -9.46 -14.58
CA SER A 167 -1.19 -9.81 -16.01
C SER A 167 -1.87 -8.68 -16.76
N THR A 168 -1.14 -7.60 -16.96
CA THR A 168 -1.12 -6.82 -18.21
C THR A 168 0.28 -6.24 -18.32
N THR A 169 0.94 -6.58 -19.42
CA THR A 169 2.23 -6.10 -19.89
C THR A 169 2.41 -4.59 -19.74
N GLU A 170 3.49 -4.17 -19.09
CA GLU A 170 4.41 -3.13 -19.59
C GLU A 170 5.62 -3.03 -18.67
N THR A 171 6.78 -3.40 -19.22
CA THR A 171 8.09 -3.19 -18.64
C THR A 171 8.34 -1.70 -18.54
N THR A 172 8.40 -1.17 -17.31
CA THR A 172 9.09 0.09 -17.04
C THR A 172 10.13 -0.16 -15.95
N ASP A 173 11.38 -0.13 -16.39
CA ASP A 173 12.56 -0.14 -15.55
C ASP A 173 12.48 1.02 -14.55
N ILE A 174 12.52 0.69 -13.27
CA ILE A 174 12.73 1.70 -12.22
C ILE A 174 14.19 2.11 -12.30
N VAL A 175 14.42 3.28 -12.89
CA VAL A 175 15.72 3.97 -12.90
C VAL A 175 16.08 4.29 -11.45
N ILE A 176 17.11 3.60 -10.94
CA ILE A 176 17.84 4.05 -9.76
C ILE A 176 18.89 5.03 -10.27
N GLU A 177 18.63 6.33 -10.13
CA GLU A 177 19.70 7.33 -10.21
C GLU A 177 20.60 7.15 -8.98
N ASP A 178 21.77 6.56 -9.20
CA ASP A 178 22.86 6.58 -8.24
C ASP A 178 23.86 7.65 -8.68
N THR A 179 23.67 8.87 -8.16
CA THR A 179 24.66 9.93 -8.28
C THR A 179 25.84 9.63 -7.36
N SER A 180 26.91 9.05 -7.89
CA SER A 180 28.25 9.32 -7.35
C SER A 180 29.37 9.19 -8.39
N ASN A 181 30.07 10.31 -8.50
CA ASN A 181 31.17 10.65 -9.38
C ASN A 181 32.48 9.92 -9.01
N LYS A 182 33.20 9.34 -9.99
CA LYS A 182 34.68 9.30 -10.01
C LYS A 182 35.25 8.78 -11.35
N GLN A 183 35.84 9.73 -12.07
CA GLN A 183 37.17 9.70 -12.71
C GLN A 183 37.62 8.49 -13.56
N ASN A 184 38.03 8.86 -14.79
CA ASN A 184 39.17 8.35 -15.56
C ASN A 184 39.14 6.89 -16.03
N GLN A 185 38.92 6.71 -17.34
CA GLN A 185 39.98 6.19 -18.23
C GLN A 185 39.63 6.41 -19.71
N LEU A 186 40.38 7.33 -20.34
CA LEU A 186 40.62 7.41 -21.78
C LEU A 186 41.60 6.29 -22.17
N LYS A 187 41.27 5.47 -23.18
CA LYS A 187 42.17 4.99 -24.26
C LYS A 187 41.53 3.90 -25.16
N GLY A 188 41.78 4.00 -26.47
CA GLY A 188 41.58 2.92 -27.47
C GLY A 188 40.48 3.22 -28.51
N HIS A 189 40.65 4.10 -29.51
CA HIS A 189 41.40 4.00 -30.78
C HIS A 189 40.84 3.03 -31.85
N LEU A 190 40.42 3.62 -32.99
CA LEU A 190 40.12 3.13 -34.37
C LEU A 190 39.06 2.05 -34.55
N GLY A 191 37.99 2.26 -35.35
CA GLY A 191 37.95 2.36 -36.82
C GLY A 191 37.11 1.16 -37.30
N ILE A 192 36.13 1.20 -38.20
CA ILE A 192 36.11 1.65 -39.61
C ILE A 192 34.61 1.72 -40.01
N TYR A 193 34.19 2.77 -40.71
CA TYR A 193 32.96 2.78 -41.53
C TYR A 193 33.38 2.54 -42.98
N GLU A 194 32.97 1.43 -43.59
CA GLU A 194 32.99 1.30 -45.05
C GLU A 194 31.69 1.87 -45.63
N ARG A 195 31.85 2.74 -46.62
CA ARG A 195 30.81 3.45 -47.35
C ARG A 195 30.80 2.87 -48.77
N ASN A 196 29.64 2.35 -49.19
CA ASN A 196 29.39 1.92 -50.57
C ASN A 196 29.52 3.10 -51.53
N TYR A 197 30.35 2.94 -52.58
CA TYR A 197 30.09 3.31 -53.97
C TYR A 197 31.00 2.48 -54.87
#